data_AF-A0A4S5EQA9-F1
#
_entry.id   AF-A0A4S5EQA9-F1
#
_cell.length_a   1.000
_cell.length_b   1.000
_cell.length_c   1.000
_cell.angle_alpha   90.00
_cell.angle_beta   90.00
_cell.angle_gamma   90.00
#
_symmetry.space_group_name_H-M   'P 1'
#
loop_
_entity.id
_entity.type
_entity.pdbx_description
1 polymer ?
#
loop_
_entity_poly.entity_id
_entity_poly.type
_entity_poly.pdbx_seq_one_letter_code
_entity_poly.pdbx_strand_id
1 'polypeptide(L)'
;YDGDIRHLREAADHFPDRERALLQKIKGIGPVGADIFLREAQAGWDELVPYLDERVRRTAGELGLPTSPPQFLDLVDRADLPRLVAALVRVRQERDTGDLRESASDHS
;
A
#
# COMPACT_ATOMS: atom_id res chain seq x y z
N TYR A 1 19.37 -10.39 -9.23
CA TYR A 1 18.98 -9.12 -8.58
C TYR A 1 19.90 -8.88 -7.39
N ASP A 2 20.98 -8.13 -7.58
CA ASP A 2 22.01 -7.88 -6.55
C ASP A 2 21.57 -6.75 -5.59
N GLY A 3 20.28 -6.75 -5.20
CA GLY A 3 19.65 -5.60 -4.54
C GLY A 3 19.25 -4.45 -5.48
N ASP A 4 19.46 -4.61 -6.79
CA ASP A 4 19.23 -3.55 -7.77
C ASP A 4 17.77 -3.47 -8.23
N ILE A 5 17.04 -2.48 -7.72
CA ILE A 5 15.62 -2.21 -8.00
C ILE A 5 15.29 -2.23 -9.51
N ARG A 6 16.25 -1.88 -10.38
CA ARG A 6 16.06 -1.90 -11.84
C ARG A 6 15.71 -3.28 -12.40
N HIS A 7 16.20 -4.34 -11.77
CA HIS A 7 15.93 -5.73 -12.16
C HIS A 7 14.90 -6.41 -11.24
N LEU A 8 14.25 -5.67 -10.34
CA LEU A 8 13.33 -6.25 -9.36
C LEU A 8 12.13 -6.92 -10.06
N ARG A 9 11.52 -6.22 -11.02
CA ARG A 9 10.33 -6.67 -11.76
C ARG A 9 10.58 -7.98 -12.48
N GLU A 10 11.67 -8.02 -13.24
CA GLU A 10 12.08 -9.21 -14.00
C GLU A 10 12.42 -10.37 -13.06
N ALA A 11 13.14 -10.11 -11.96
CA ALA A 11 13.46 -11.13 -10.97
C ALA A 11 12.24 -11.66 -10.20
N ALA A 12 11.14 -10.90 -10.19
CA ALA A 12 9.87 -11.28 -9.60
C ALA A 12 8.90 -11.90 -10.61
N ASP A 13 9.28 -12.02 -11.89
CA ASP A 13 8.40 -12.37 -13.00
C ASP A 13 7.11 -11.51 -13.02
N HIS A 14 7.21 -10.24 -12.63
CA HIS A 14 6.08 -9.31 -12.52
C HIS A 14 4.95 -9.77 -11.58
N PHE A 15 5.24 -10.63 -10.60
CA PHE A 15 4.26 -11.00 -9.57
C PHE A 15 4.36 -10.08 -8.34
N PRO A 16 3.30 -9.34 -7.99
CA PRO A 16 3.34 -8.37 -6.89
C PRO A 16 3.82 -8.95 -5.55
N ASP A 17 3.38 -10.16 -5.20
CA ASP A 17 3.81 -10.83 -3.96
C ASP A 17 5.31 -11.16 -3.96
N ARG A 18 5.87 -11.49 -5.13
CA ARG A 18 7.31 -11.75 -5.29
C ARG A 18 8.09 -10.45 -5.27
N GLU A 19 7.61 -9.39 -5.90
CA GLU A 19 8.21 -8.05 -5.83
C GLU A 19 8.27 -7.57 -4.38
N ARG A 20 7.17 -7.74 -3.63
CA ARG A 20 7.09 -7.43 -2.20
C ARG A 20 8.11 -8.20 -1.38
N ALA A 21 8.26 -9.50 -1.65
CA ALA A 21 9.21 -10.36 -0.95
C ALA A 21 10.66 -10.00 -1.28
N LEU A 22 10.96 -9.66 -2.54
CA LEU A 22 12.30 -9.25 -2.96
C LEU A 22 12.69 -7.88 -2.40
N LEU A 23 11.76 -6.92 -2.35
CA LEU A 23 11.98 -5.61 -1.72
C LEU A 23 12.42 -5.77 -0.26
N GLN A 24 11.81 -6.69 0.48
CA GLN A 24 12.14 -6.95 1.88
C GLN A 24 13.52 -7.62 2.08
N LYS A 25 14.14 -8.13 1.01
CA LYS A 25 15.54 -8.62 1.06
C LYS A 25 16.55 -7.46 0.98
N ILE A 26 16.12 -6.26 0.58
CA ILE A 26 16.98 -5.07 0.62
C ILE A 26 17.14 -4.63 2.07
N LYS A 27 18.39 -4.48 2.52
CA LYS A 27 18.71 -3.98 3.85
C LYS A 27 18.03 -2.63 4.09
N GLY A 28 17.21 -2.55 5.15
CA GLY A 28 16.50 -1.33 5.53
C GLY A 28 15.06 -1.23 5.01
N ILE A 29 14.63 -2.14 4.13
CA ILE A 29 13.23 -2.20 3.69
C ILE A 29 12.50 -3.28 4.49
N GLY A 30 11.70 -2.85 5.46
CA GLY A 30 10.75 -3.73 6.15
C GLY A 30 9.42 -3.90 5.39
N PRO A 31 8.48 -4.70 5.91
CA PRO A 31 7.17 -4.95 5.28
C PRO A 31 6.43 -3.65 4.91
N VAL A 32 6.43 -2.68 5.82
CA VAL A 32 5.79 -1.36 5.60
C VAL A 32 6.47 -0.59 4.46
N GLY A 33 7.80 -0.63 4.39
CA GLY A 33 8.55 0.04 3.33
C GLY A 33 8.29 -0.57 1.96
N ALA A 34 8.19 -1.90 1.89
CA ALA A 34 7.80 -2.60 0.67
C ALA A 34 6.38 -2.22 0.22
N ASP A 35 5.42 -2.16 1.15
CA ASP A 35 4.05 -1.77 0.83
C ASP A 35 3.96 -0.31 0.33
N ILE A 36 4.73 0.62 0.93
CA ILE A 36 4.85 1.99 0.42
C ILE A 36 5.41 1.99 -1.00
N PHE A 37 6.52 1.27 -1.23
CA PHE A 37 7.17 1.24 -2.54
C PHE A 37 6.20 0.74 -3.63
N LEU A 38 5.52 -0.38 -3.39
CA LEU A 38 4.60 -0.96 -4.36
C LEU A 38 3.41 -0.05 -4.64
N ARG A 39 2.89 0.67 -3.63
CA ARG A 39 1.83 1.66 -3.86
C ARG A 39 2.25 2.77 -4.82
N GLU A 40 3.46 3.30 -4.67
CA GLU A 40 3.99 4.36 -5.55
C GLU A 40 4.36 3.81 -6.93
N ALA A 41 4.88 2.58 -7.01
CA ALA A 41 5.30 1.94 -8.25
C ALA A 41 4.13 1.66 -9.22
N GLN A 42 2.89 1.55 -8.73
CA GLN A 42 1.68 1.48 -9.57
C GLN A 42 1.59 2.57 -10.63
N ALA A 43 2.24 3.74 -10.44
CA ALA A 43 2.25 4.81 -11.43
C ALA A 43 2.98 4.43 -12.74
N GLY A 44 3.81 3.38 -12.73
CA GLY A 44 4.49 2.89 -13.94
C GLY A 44 4.57 1.38 -14.07
N TRP A 45 4.07 0.62 -13.09
CA TRP A 45 4.09 -0.84 -13.07
C TRP A 45 2.64 -1.34 -13.08
N ASP A 46 2.12 -1.61 -14.28
CA ASP A 46 0.72 -1.98 -14.50
C ASP A 46 0.29 -3.26 -13.78
N GLU A 47 1.22 -4.20 -13.56
CA GLU A 47 1.01 -5.45 -12.81
C GLU A 47 0.62 -5.20 -11.34
N LEU A 48 0.94 -4.02 -10.82
CA LEU A 48 0.59 -3.61 -9.47
C LEU A 48 -0.81 -3.01 -9.38
N VAL A 49 -1.53 -2.76 -10.48
CA VAL A 49 -2.81 -2.03 -10.40
C VAL A 49 -4.01 -2.98 -10.24
N PRO A 50 -4.80 -2.92 -9.14
CA PRO A 50 -4.59 -2.12 -7.92
C PRO A 50 -3.89 -2.93 -6.82
N TYR A 51 -2.89 -2.32 -6.20
CA TYR A 51 -2.15 -2.82 -5.06
C TYR A 51 -2.79 -2.21 -3.82
N LEU A 52 -3.58 -3.04 -3.15
CA LEU A 52 -4.20 -2.71 -1.87
C LEU A 52 -3.38 -3.40 -0.81
N ASP A 53 -2.54 -2.67 -0.06
CA ASP A 53 -1.91 -3.24 1.12
C ASP A 53 -2.91 -3.37 2.28
N GLU A 54 -2.48 -4.02 3.35
CA GLU A 54 -3.31 -4.28 4.52
C GLU A 54 -3.90 -2.99 5.12
N ARG A 55 -3.15 -1.88 5.13
CA ARG A 55 -3.64 -0.62 5.70
C ARG A 55 -4.78 -0.05 4.87
N VAL A 56 -4.63 -0.07 3.54
CA VAL A 56 -5.66 0.38 2.61
C VAL A 56 -6.92 -0.48 2.74
N ARG A 57 -6.77 -1.81 2.75
CA ARG A 57 -7.91 -2.73 2.94
C ARG A 57 -8.62 -2.51 4.28
N ARG A 58 -7.87 -2.29 5.35
CA ARG A 58 -8.44 -2.05 6.68
C ARG A 58 -9.26 -0.76 6.70
N THR A 59 -8.71 0.35 6.22
CA THR A 59 -9.44 1.63 6.16
C THR A 59 -10.63 1.57 5.22
N ALA A 60 -10.51 0.89 4.08
CA ALA A 60 -11.65 0.63 3.20
C ALA A 60 -12.76 -0.10 3.95
N GLY A 61 -12.44 -1.19 4.66
CA GLY A 61 -13.40 -1.94 5.47
C GLY A 61 -14.04 -1.10 6.59
N GLU A 62 -13.25 -0.29 7.31
CA GLU A 62 -13.75 0.64 8.35
C GLU A 62 -14.70 1.70 7.78
N LEU A 63 -14.56 2.07 6.51
CA LEU A 63 -15.42 3.01 5.79
C LEU A 63 -16.57 2.33 5.03
N GLY A 64 -16.72 1.01 5.14
CA GLY A 64 -17.74 0.24 4.42
C GLY A 64 -17.49 0.12 2.91
N LEU A 65 -16.27 0.38 2.46
CA LEU A 65 -15.86 0.20 1.07
C LEU A 65 -15.43 -1.27 0.81
N PRO A 66 -15.53 -1.74 -0.44
CA PRO A 66 -14.94 -3.00 -0.86
C PRO A 66 -13.47 -3.14 -0.47
N THR A 67 -13.03 -4.36 -0.19
CA THR A 67 -11.63 -4.66 0.21
C THR A 67 -10.91 -5.60 -0.76
N SER A 68 -11.61 -6.06 -1.81
CA SER A 68 -11.05 -6.91 -2.85
C SER A 68 -10.61 -6.07 -4.06
N PRO A 69 -9.44 -6.35 -4.67
CA PRO A 69 -8.94 -5.60 -5.83
C PRO A 69 -9.96 -5.42 -6.96
N PRO A 70 -10.72 -6.44 -7.42
CA PRO A 70 -11.66 -6.28 -8.52
C PRO A 70 -12.81 -5.31 -8.18
N GLN A 71 -13.43 -5.48 -7.00
CA GLN A 71 -14.52 -4.61 -6.57
C GLN A 71 -14.04 -3.18 -6.27
N PHE A 72 -12.75 -3.04 -5.93
CA PHE A 72 -12.13 -1.74 -5.72
C PHE A 72 -11.93 -0.97 -7.04
N LEU A 73 -11.64 -1.68 -8.13
CA LEU A 73 -11.59 -1.12 -9.48
C LEU A 73 -12.96 -0.62 -9.95
N ASP A 74 -14.05 -1.21 -9.47
CA ASP A 74 -15.40 -0.78 -9.85
C ASP A 74 -15.84 0.53 -9.16
N LEU A 75 -15.09 1.03 -8.17
CA LEU A 75 -15.44 2.25 -7.42
C LEU A 75 -15.09 3.54 -8.17
N VAL A 76 -14.00 3.52 -8.93
CA VAL A 76 -13.43 4.70 -9.58
C VAL A 76 -12.74 4.29 -10.89
N ASP A 77 -12.66 5.21 -11.84
CA ASP A 77 -11.87 4.99 -13.04
C ASP A 77 -10.41 4.68 -12.69
N ARG A 78 -9.74 3.89 -13.54
CA ARG A 78 -8.33 3.48 -13.32
C ARG A 78 -7.39 4.66 -13.07
N ALA A 79 -7.67 5.81 -13.69
CA ALA A 79 -6.91 7.04 -13.51
C ALA A 79 -7.03 7.65 -12.10
N ASP A 80 -8.15 7.39 -11.40
CA ASP A 80 -8.46 7.93 -10.07
C ASP A 80 -8.09 6.98 -8.93
N LEU A 81 -7.76 5.70 -9.23
CA LEU A 81 -7.34 4.73 -8.22
C LEU A 81 -6.17 5.19 -7.35
N PRO A 82 -5.06 5.77 -7.88
CA PRO A 82 -3.96 6.22 -7.04
C PRO A 82 -4.41 7.28 -6.03
N ARG A 83 -5.34 8.16 -6.44
CA ARG A 83 -5.89 9.20 -5.58
C ARG A 83 -6.76 8.61 -4.47
N LEU A 84 -7.59 7.62 -4.78
CA LEU A 84 -8.42 6.92 -3.79
C LEU A 84 -7.56 6.17 -2.77
N VAL A 85 -6.57 5.39 -3.22
CA VAL A 85 -5.63 4.67 -2.36
C VAL A 85 -4.88 5.63 -1.44
N ALA A 86 -4.37 6.75 -1.98
CA ALA A 86 -3.69 7.77 -1.18
C ALA A 86 -4.61 8.41 -0.13
N ALA A 87 -5.89 8.65 -0.46
CA ALA A 87 -6.86 9.18 0.49
C ALA A 87 -7.11 8.23 1.67
N LEU A 88 -7.25 6.92 1.41
CA LEU A 88 -7.43 5.92 2.47
C LEU A 88 -6.22 5.84 3.41
N VAL A 89 -5.00 5.92 2.87
CA VAL A 89 -3.78 5.94 3.70
C VAL A 89 -3.74 7.18 4.61
N ARG A 90 -4.15 8.36 4.10
CA ARG A 90 -4.21 9.60 4.90
C ARG A 90 -5.22 9.51 6.03
N VAL A 91 -6.43 9.04 5.75
CA VAL A 91 -7.48 8.83 6.77
C VAL A 91 -6.97 7.95 7.90
N ARG A 92 -6.21 6.89 7.59
CA ARG A 92 -5.62 6.04 8.62
C ARG A 92 -4.56 6.76 9.45
N GLN A 93 -3.62 7.44 8.80
CA GLN A 93 -2.56 8.20 9.50
C GLN A 93 -3.15 9.26 10.44
N GLU A 94 -4.23 9.93 10.04
CA GLU A 94 -4.94 10.90 10.88
C GLU A 94 -5.56 10.24 12.11
N ARG A 95 -6.16 9.05 11.95
CA ARG A 95 -6.69 8.24 13.06
C ARG A 95 -5.60 7.75 14.01
N ASP A 96 -4.54 7.12 13.50
CA ASP A 96 -3.39 6.68 14.31
C ASP A 96 -2.79 7.85 15.13
N THR A 97 -2.75 9.06 14.55
CA THR A 97 -2.29 10.27 15.24
C THR A 97 -3.28 10.75 16.32
N GLY A 98 -4.59 10.62 16.07
CA GLY A 98 -5.64 10.91 17.04
C GLY A 98 -5.58 9.98 18.26
N ASP A 99 -5.53 8.68 18.02
CA ASP A 99 -5.48 7.64 19.05
C ASP A 99 -4.24 7.80 19.96
N LEU A 100 -3.08 8.15 19.37
CA LEU A 100 -1.86 8.42 20.12
C LEU A 100 -2.00 9.65 21.03
N ARG A 101 -2.68 10.70 20.56
CA ARG A 101 -2.92 11.90 21.37
C ARG A 101 -3.87 11.60 22.53
N GLU A 102 -4.97 10.89 22.27
CA GLU A 102 -5.95 10.49 23.29
C GLU A 102 -5.28 9.65 24.39
N SER A 103 -4.50 8.63 23.97
CA SER A 103 -3.74 7.76 24.88
C SER A 103 -2.74 8.55 25.73
N ALA A 104 -2.11 9.60 25.18
CA ALA A 104 -1.18 10.45 25.92
C ALA A 104 -1.88 11.40 26.90
N SER A 105 -3.11 11.85 26.57
CA SER A 105 -3.92 12.70 27.46
C SER A 105 -4.59 11.94 28.60
N ASP A 106 -4.94 10.66 28.44
CA ASP A 106 -5.49 9.82 29.53
C ASP A 106 -4.47 9.45 30.61
N HIS A 107 -3.17 9.69 30.36
CA HIS A 107 -2.06 9.43 31.28
C HIS A 107 -1.46 10.71 31.90
N SER A 108 -2.12 11.87 31.79
CA SER A 108 -1.69 13.15 32.39
C SER A 108 -2.64 13.66 33.47
#